data_AF-Q47E64-F1
#
_entry.id   AF-Q47E64-F1
#
_cell.length_a   1.000
_cell.length_b   1.000
_cell.length_c   1.000
_cell.angle_alpha   90.00
_cell.angle_beta   90.00
_cell.angle_gamma   90.00
#
_symmetry.space_group_name_H-M   'P 1'
#
loop_
_entity.id
_entity.type
_entity.pdbx_description
1 polymer ?
#
loop_
_entity_poly.entity_id
_entity_poly.type
_entity_poly.pdbx_seq_one_letter_code
_entity_poly.pdbx_strand_id
1 'polypeptide(L)'
;MTMLKMLGDSAKAIPRRAFISQSGLLLSGAAVALLTGQDALAAKSADGVESDLRILNTALGAELEAIAAYQLGAESGLLQKPVLDLAMTFQGHHKEHADLLGSTIMKLGGKPVTARSKYSFPLETLKTQVDVLRFAAGLEKGAVSAYLGAIPVFGNRDLAKAAGSILGDEAMHWAILRNAVGDVPVPGAFVS
;
A
#
# COMPACT_ATOMS: atom_id res chain seq x y z
N MET A 1 -63.98 50.38 10.99
CA MET A 1 -63.36 50.79 9.71
C MET A 1 -61.89 51.08 10.01
N THR A 2 -60.88 50.39 9.49
CA THR A 2 -60.77 49.70 8.20
C THR A 2 -59.66 48.63 8.26
N MET A 3 -59.93 47.54 7.54
CA MET A 3 -59.10 46.39 7.14
C MET A 3 -57.77 46.80 6.46
N LEU A 4 -56.65 46.08 6.70
CA LEU A 4 -55.80 45.56 5.61
C LEU A 4 -54.80 44.45 6.04
N LYS A 5 -55.24 43.21 5.82
CA LYS A 5 -54.63 42.12 5.03
C LYS A 5 -53.11 41.83 5.12
N MET A 6 -52.85 40.65 5.69
CA MET A 6 -51.74 39.72 5.44
C MET A 6 -51.42 39.49 3.95
N LEU A 7 -50.12 39.39 3.62
CA LEU A 7 -49.46 38.61 2.55
C LEU A 7 -47.95 38.73 2.87
N GLY A 8 -47.08 37.74 3.05
CA GLY A 8 -47.10 36.30 2.78
C GLY A 8 -45.64 35.93 2.57
N ASP A 9 -44.92 35.61 3.65
CA ASP A 9 -43.55 35.10 3.55
C ASP A 9 -43.64 33.59 3.27
N SER A 10 -43.09 33.15 2.14
CA SER A 10 -43.07 31.74 1.74
C SER A 10 -41.75 31.41 1.10
N ALA A 11 -40.67 31.59 1.87
CA ALA A 11 -39.49 30.76 1.69
C ALA A 11 -39.90 29.31 1.98
N LYS A 12 -40.17 28.53 0.93
CA LYS A 12 -40.35 27.08 1.02
C LYS A 12 -39.14 26.50 1.76
N ALA A 13 -39.33 26.17 3.03
CA ALA A 13 -38.36 25.39 3.79
C ALA A 13 -38.19 24.05 3.08
N ILE A 14 -37.06 23.89 2.40
CA ILE A 14 -36.65 22.61 1.83
C ILE A 14 -36.57 21.63 3.02
N PRO A 15 -37.32 20.53 3.02
CA PRO A 15 -37.31 19.60 4.15
C PRO A 15 -35.90 19.01 4.28
N ARG A 16 -35.26 19.23 5.42
CA ARG A 16 -33.90 18.75 5.77
C ARG A 16 -33.70 17.24 5.60
N ARG A 17 -34.79 16.48 5.45
CA ARG A 17 -34.78 15.02 5.21
C ARG A 17 -34.69 14.62 3.72
N ALA A 18 -34.82 15.54 2.78
CA ALA A 18 -34.86 15.21 1.35
C ALA A 18 -33.46 15.06 0.69
N PHE A 19 -32.37 15.41 1.39
CA PHE A 19 -31.02 15.34 0.81
C PHE A 19 -30.31 13.99 0.98
N ILE A 20 -30.83 13.08 1.80
CA ILE A 20 -30.16 11.82 2.14
C ILE A 20 -30.69 10.62 1.33
N SER A 21 -31.87 10.71 0.71
CA SER A 21 -32.52 9.53 0.11
C SER A 21 -32.28 9.33 -1.40
N GLN A 22 -31.45 10.14 -2.07
CA GLN A 22 -31.32 10.06 -3.54
C GLN A 22 -29.90 10.02 -4.08
N SER A 23 -28.89 9.94 -3.22
CA SER A 23 -27.50 9.82 -3.66
C SER A 23 -26.88 8.68 -2.88
N GLY A 24 -26.43 7.62 -3.57
CA GLY A 24 -25.69 6.49 -2.99
C GLY A 24 -24.31 6.86 -2.44
N LEU A 25 -24.16 8.07 -1.88
CA LEU A 25 -22.97 8.55 -1.21
C LEU A 25 -22.86 7.84 0.14
N LEU A 26 -22.01 6.82 0.20
CA LEU A 26 -21.51 6.30 1.46
C LEU A 26 -20.68 7.42 2.12
N LEU A 27 -21.25 8.06 3.15
CA LEU A 27 -20.54 9.03 3.97
C LEU A 27 -19.43 8.31 4.72
N SER A 28 -18.21 8.85 4.68
CA SER A 28 -17.11 8.33 5.50
C SER A 28 -17.43 8.45 6.98
N GLY A 29 -16.85 7.58 7.82
CA GLY A 29 -17.05 7.65 9.28
C GLY A 29 -16.72 9.01 9.88
N ALA A 30 -15.72 9.71 9.32
CA ALA A 30 -15.37 11.08 9.70
C ALA A 30 -16.48 12.09 9.35
N ALA A 31 -17.14 11.97 8.19
CA ALA A 31 -18.24 12.85 7.81
C ALA A 31 -19.47 12.67 8.71
N VAL A 32 -19.78 11.43 9.10
CA VAL A 32 -20.87 11.14 10.05
C VAL A 32 -20.52 11.69 11.46
N ALA A 33 -19.27 11.56 11.90
CA ALA A 33 -18.82 12.10 13.18
C ALA A 33 -18.91 13.64 13.23
N LEU A 34 -18.52 14.35 12.16
CA LEU A 34 -18.67 15.80 12.06
C LEU A 34 -20.15 16.24 12.08
N LEU A 35 -21.01 15.54 11.34
CA LEU A 35 -22.45 15.82 11.30
C LEU A 35 -23.16 15.58 12.65
N THR A 36 -22.56 14.77 13.52
CA THR A 36 -23.08 14.48 14.86
C THR A 36 -22.37 15.28 15.97
N GLY A 37 -21.48 16.21 15.61
CA GLY A 37 -20.75 17.06 16.57
C GLY A 37 -19.66 16.32 17.36
N GLN A 38 -19.19 15.19 16.85
CA GLN A 38 -18.16 14.35 17.47
C GLN A 38 -16.77 14.67 16.89
N ASP A 39 -16.34 15.91 17.04
CA ASP A 39 -15.12 16.44 16.41
C ASP A 39 -13.85 15.64 16.79
N ALA A 40 -13.77 15.15 18.03
CA ALA A 40 -12.65 14.30 18.48
C ALA A 40 -12.62 12.91 17.80
N LEU A 41 -13.79 12.33 17.50
CA LEU A 41 -13.88 11.05 16.76
C LEU A 41 -13.59 11.26 15.27
N ALA A 42 -13.99 12.40 14.71
CA ALA A 42 -13.62 12.79 13.35
C ALA A 42 -12.10 13.00 13.22
N ALA A 43 -11.48 13.71 14.17
CA ALA A 43 -10.04 13.93 14.22
C ALA A 43 -9.25 12.61 14.34
N LYS A 44 -9.64 11.72 15.27
CA LYS A 44 -9.01 10.40 15.42
C LYS A 44 -9.14 9.53 14.16
N SER A 45 -10.25 9.66 13.44
CA SER A 45 -10.48 8.96 12.17
C SER A 45 -9.61 9.54 11.04
N ALA A 46 -9.44 10.86 11.00
CA ALA A 46 -8.53 11.54 10.07
C ALA A 46 -7.06 11.17 10.34
N ASP A 47 -6.64 11.18 11.60
CA ASP A 47 -5.28 10.78 12.02
C ASP A 47 -4.97 9.32 11.66
N GLY A 48 -5.95 8.42 11.81
CA GLY A 48 -5.84 7.02 11.40
C GLY A 48 -5.64 6.88 9.89
N VAL A 49 -6.40 7.62 9.09
CA VAL A 49 -6.26 7.63 7.62
C VAL A 49 -4.91 8.20 7.19
N GLU A 50 -4.45 9.30 7.81
CA GLU A 50 -3.15 9.87 7.48
C GLU A 50 -2.00 8.91 7.83
N SER A 51 -2.11 8.22 8.97
CA SER A 51 -1.15 7.19 9.36
C SER A 51 -1.11 6.03 8.36
N ASP A 52 -2.28 5.52 7.97
CA ASP A 52 -2.39 4.45 6.98
C ASP A 52 -1.81 4.88 5.62
N LEU A 53 -2.07 6.12 5.19
CA LEU A 53 -1.51 6.69 3.95
C LEU A 53 0.01 6.76 3.98
N ARG A 54 0.65 7.09 5.11
CA ARG A 54 2.12 7.06 5.25
C ARG A 54 2.67 5.64 5.16
N ILE A 55 2.01 4.67 5.80
CA ILE A 55 2.42 3.26 5.76
C ILE A 55 2.34 2.76 4.31
N LEU A 56 1.21 2.99 3.63
CA LEU A 56 1.01 2.59 2.24
C LEU A 56 2.04 3.23 1.30
N ASN A 57 2.35 4.52 1.45
CA ASN A 57 3.37 5.17 0.63
C ASN A 57 4.78 4.65 0.90
N THR A 58 5.08 4.25 2.14
CA THR A 58 6.36 3.61 2.47
C THR A 58 6.47 2.25 1.79
N ALA A 59 5.42 1.43 1.87
CA ALA A 59 5.34 0.15 1.18
C ALA A 59 5.47 0.31 -0.34
N LEU A 60 4.73 1.25 -0.94
CA LEU A 60 4.82 1.54 -2.37
C LEU A 60 6.23 1.94 -2.80
N GLY A 61 6.91 2.75 -1.99
CA GLY A 61 8.31 3.10 -2.23
C GLY A 61 9.24 1.87 -2.26
N ALA A 62 9.02 0.91 -1.35
CA ALA A 62 9.77 -0.33 -1.29
C ALA A 62 9.48 -1.24 -2.51
N GLU A 63 8.21 -1.37 -2.93
CA GLU A 63 7.86 -2.13 -4.14
C GLU A 63 8.53 -1.54 -5.39
N LEU A 64 8.53 -0.21 -5.52
CA LEU A 64 9.18 0.47 -6.64
C LEU A 64 10.70 0.30 -6.64
N GLU A 65 11.32 0.15 -5.46
CA GLU A 65 12.74 -0.18 -5.32
C GLU A 65 13.02 -1.64 -5.69
N ALA A 66 12.17 -2.58 -5.25
CA ALA A 66 12.26 -3.99 -5.62
C ALA A 66 12.12 -4.18 -7.13
N ILE A 67 11.13 -3.55 -7.77
CA ILE A 67 10.94 -3.59 -9.24
C ILE A 67 12.23 -3.14 -9.96
N ALA A 68 12.86 -2.06 -9.49
CA ALA A 68 14.10 -1.55 -10.05
C ALA A 68 15.29 -2.50 -9.83
N ALA A 69 15.39 -3.12 -8.64
CA ALA A 69 16.44 -4.09 -8.33
C ALA A 69 16.31 -5.35 -9.19
N TYR A 70 15.10 -5.88 -9.36
CA TYR A 70 14.84 -7.02 -10.25
C TYR A 70 15.13 -6.68 -11.72
N GLN A 71 14.76 -5.48 -12.17
CA GLN A 71 15.10 -5.03 -13.54
C GLN A 71 16.61 -5.02 -13.74
N LEU A 72 17.34 -4.47 -12.77
CA LEU A 72 18.80 -4.42 -12.82
C LEU A 72 19.42 -5.82 -12.85
N GLY A 73 18.91 -6.75 -12.02
CA GLY A 73 19.35 -8.15 -12.03
C GLY A 73 19.10 -8.81 -13.39
N ALA A 74 17.91 -8.62 -13.96
CA ALA A 74 17.50 -9.18 -15.25
C ALA A 74 18.37 -8.65 -16.41
N GLU A 75 18.70 -7.36 -16.41
CA GLU A 75 19.50 -6.71 -17.46
C GLU A 75 21.02 -6.89 -17.28
N SER A 76 21.48 -7.40 -16.14
CA SER A 76 22.90 -7.56 -15.85
C SER A 76 23.65 -8.53 -16.77
N GLY A 77 22.93 -9.43 -17.45
CA GLY A 77 23.51 -10.54 -18.21
C GLY A 77 24.11 -11.66 -17.35
N LEU A 78 23.98 -11.60 -16.02
CA LEU A 78 24.52 -12.58 -15.08
C LEU A 78 23.59 -13.79 -14.85
N LEU A 79 22.29 -13.62 -15.09
CA LEU A 79 21.27 -14.65 -14.81
C LEU A 79 21.13 -15.64 -15.97
N GLN A 80 21.23 -16.93 -15.66
CA GLN A 80 20.87 -18.00 -16.58
C GLN A 80 19.35 -18.01 -16.82
N LYS A 81 18.93 -18.46 -18.00
CA LYS A 81 17.55 -18.36 -18.47
C LYS A 81 16.48 -18.81 -17.45
N PRO A 82 16.58 -19.97 -16.77
CA PRO A 82 15.56 -20.38 -15.80
C PRO A 82 15.47 -19.44 -14.59
N VAL A 83 16.60 -18.89 -14.15
CA VAL A 83 16.68 -17.96 -13.02
C VAL A 83 16.18 -16.57 -13.43
N LEU A 84 16.50 -16.15 -14.65
CA LEU A 84 15.97 -14.92 -15.23
C LEU A 84 14.44 -14.98 -15.33
N ASP A 85 13.88 -16.08 -15.84
CA ASP A 85 12.43 -16.23 -15.98
C ASP A 85 11.74 -16.15 -14.61
N LEU A 86 12.32 -16.78 -13.58
CA LEU A 86 11.85 -16.67 -12.20
C LEU A 86 11.93 -15.23 -11.65
N ALA A 87 13.07 -14.56 -11.87
CA ALA A 87 13.24 -13.16 -11.45
C ALA A 87 12.22 -12.22 -12.11
N MET A 88 11.87 -12.48 -13.37
CA MET A 88 10.84 -11.72 -14.08
C MET A 88 9.43 -11.99 -13.52
N THR A 89 9.15 -13.20 -13.04
CA THR A 89 7.90 -13.50 -12.33
C THR A 89 7.79 -12.70 -11.03
N PHE A 90 8.83 -12.70 -10.19
CA PHE A 90 8.83 -11.94 -8.92
C PHE A 90 8.73 -10.43 -9.17
N GLN A 91 9.43 -9.91 -10.18
CA GLN A 91 9.23 -8.52 -10.59
C GLN A 91 7.77 -8.22 -11.00
N GLY A 92 7.10 -9.17 -11.64
CA GLY A 92 5.68 -9.09 -11.95
C GLY A 92 4.82 -8.94 -10.71
N HIS A 93 5.06 -9.75 -9.68
CA HIS A 93 4.34 -9.67 -8.41
C HIS A 93 4.54 -8.32 -7.73
N HIS A 94 5.78 -7.80 -7.66
CA HIS A 94 6.02 -6.45 -7.11
C HIS A 94 5.29 -5.34 -7.89
N LYS A 95 5.15 -5.47 -9.22
CA LYS A 95 4.34 -4.53 -10.02
C LYS A 95 2.87 -4.59 -9.63
N GLU A 96 2.32 -5.79 -9.44
CA GLU A 96 0.95 -5.97 -8.96
C GLU A 96 0.75 -5.40 -7.55
N HIS A 97 1.73 -5.59 -6.65
CA HIS A 97 1.75 -4.99 -5.31
C HIS A 97 1.77 -3.45 -5.41
N ALA A 98 2.67 -2.88 -6.22
CA ALA A 98 2.78 -1.43 -6.41
C ALA A 98 1.48 -0.82 -6.98
N ASP A 99 0.86 -1.47 -7.96
CA ASP A 99 -0.41 -1.02 -8.55
C ASP A 99 -1.55 -1.06 -7.52
N LEU A 100 -1.63 -2.12 -6.72
CA LEU A 100 -2.60 -2.24 -5.64
C LEU A 100 -2.41 -1.12 -4.60
N LEU A 101 -1.18 -0.90 -4.15
CA LEU A 101 -0.85 0.13 -3.16
C LEU A 101 -1.14 1.53 -3.70
N GLY A 102 -0.68 1.83 -4.91
CA GLY A 102 -0.90 3.11 -5.57
C GLY A 102 -2.39 3.42 -5.75
N SER A 103 -3.16 2.46 -6.25
CA SER A 103 -4.61 2.63 -6.40
C SER A 103 -5.32 2.80 -5.05
N THR A 104 -4.86 2.12 -3.99
CA THR A 104 -5.42 2.24 -2.64
C THR A 104 -5.12 3.61 -2.04
N ILE A 105 -3.90 4.12 -2.18
CA ILE A 105 -3.53 5.47 -1.76
C ILE A 105 -4.44 6.52 -2.41
N MET A 106 -4.66 6.41 -3.73
CA MET A 106 -5.55 7.33 -4.46
C MET A 106 -7.00 7.26 -3.94
N LYS A 107 -7.52 6.05 -3.71
CA LYS A 107 -8.89 5.85 -3.18
C LYS A 107 -9.09 6.47 -1.79
N LEU A 108 -8.04 6.49 -0.98
CA LEU A 108 -8.03 7.12 0.34
C LEU A 108 -7.75 8.64 0.28
N GLY A 109 -7.66 9.23 -0.92
CA GLY A 109 -7.42 10.66 -1.11
C GLY A 109 -5.96 11.08 -0.96
N GLY A 110 -5.03 10.12 -0.85
CA GLY A 110 -3.60 10.39 -0.80
C GLY A 110 -2.98 10.51 -2.20
N LYS A 111 -1.72 10.98 -2.23
CA LYS A 111 -0.90 11.02 -3.45
C LYS A 111 0.12 9.87 -3.40
N PRO A 112 0.09 8.92 -4.35
CA PRO A 112 1.09 7.86 -4.42
C PRO A 112 2.48 8.44 -4.69
N VAL A 113 3.49 7.92 -3.99
CA VAL A 113 4.89 8.12 -4.37
C VAL A 113 5.17 7.49 -5.73
N THR A 114 6.10 8.09 -6.47
CA THR A 114 6.55 7.59 -7.77
C THR A 114 7.94 6.99 -7.66
N ALA A 115 8.32 6.17 -8.64
CA ALA A 115 9.67 5.61 -8.69
C ALA A 115 10.72 6.73 -8.61
N ARG A 116 11.81 6.47 -7.88
CA ARG A 116 12.94 7.40 -7.83
C ARG A 116 13.61 7.47 -9.19
N SER A 117 14.16 8.64 -9.52
CA SER A 117 14.98 8.79 -10.74
C SER A 117 16.26 7.94 -10.70
N LYS A 118 16.72 7.58 -9.50
CA LYS A 118 17.88 6.72 -9.28
C LYS A 118 17.75 5.95 -7.96
N TYR A 119 18.09 4.66 -8.01
CA TYR A 119 18.35 3.80 -6.85
C TYR A 119 19.85 3.52 -6.73
N SER A 120 20.32 3.29 -5.50
CA SER A 120 21.73 2.98 -5.24
C SER A 120 21.85 1.52 -4.82
N PHE A 121 22.25 0.67 -5.76
CA PHE A 121 22.48 -0.75 -5.53
C PHE A 121 23.99 -1.05 -5.51
N PRO A 122 24.45 -2.10 -4.81
CA PRO A 122 25.88 -2.40 -4.64
C PRO A 122 26.47 -3.10 -5.89
N LEU A 123 26.49 -2.41 -7.04
CA LEU A 123 26.88 -3.00 -8.34
C LEU A 123 28.32 -3.55 -8.35
N GLU A 124 29.18 -2.98 -7.51
CA GLU A 124 30.54 -3.45 -7.30
C GLU A 124 30.59 -4.86 -6.72
N THR A 125 29.57 -5.31 -5.99
CA THR A 125 29.51 -6.65 -5.39
C THR A 125 28.72 -7.67 -6.23
N LEU A 126 27.94 -7.23 -7.22
CA LEU A 126 27.11 -8.11 -8.06
C LEU A 126 27.91 -8.62 -9.27
N LYS A 127 28.66 -9.72 -9.11
CA LYS A 127 29.56 -10.26 -10.17
C LYS A 127 29.11 -11.59 -10.75
N THR A 128 28.26 -12.31 -10.03
CA THR A 128 27.76 -13.63 -10.42
C THR A 128 26.25 -13.71 -10.23
N GLN A 129 25.61 -14.73 -10.84
CA GLN A 129 24.22 -15.06 -10.56
C GLN A 129 23.94 -15.21 -9.06
N VAL A 130 24.84 -15.87 -8.33
CA VAL A 130 24.68 -16.10 -6.89
C VAL A 130 24.70 -14.79 -6.12
N ASP A 131 25.54 -13.83 -6.51
CA ASP A 131 25.57 -12.50 -5.87
C ASP A 131 24.26 -11.75 -6.11
N VAL A 132 23.73 -11.79 -7.33
CA VAL A 132 22.43 -11.19 -7.68
C VAL A 132 21.29 -11.84 -6.87
N LEU A 133 21.26 -13.17 -6.78
CA LEU A 133 20.23 -13.88 -6.03
C LEU A 133 20.32 -13.65 -4.52
N ARG A 134 21.52 -13.55 -3.95
CA ARG A 134 21.70 -13.19 -2.54
C ARG A 134 21.29 -11.76 -2.26
N PHE A 135 21.59 -10.84 -3.18
CA PHE A 135 21.13 -9.46 -3.08
C PHE A 135 19.59 -9.39 -3.10
N ALA A 136 18.94 -10.05 -4.07
CA ALA A 136 17.48 -10.15 -4.13
C ALA A 136 16.90 -10.78 -2.85
N ALA A 137 17.47 -11.88 -2.36
CA ALA A 137 17.03 -12.51 -1.11
C ALA A 137 17.17 -11.59 0.11
N GLY A 138 18.15 -10.68 0.10
CA GLY A 138 18.30 -9.64 1.12
C GLY A 138 17.16 -8.62 1.07
N LEU A 139 16.75 -8.20 -0.13
CA LEU A 139 15.61 -7.30 -0.34
C LEU A 139 14.31 -7.95 0.15
N GLU A 140 14.04 -9.21 -0.23
CA GLU A 140 12.82 -9.90 0.21
C GLU A 140 12.75 -10.06 1.72
N LYS A 141 13.87 -10.39 2.37
CA LYS A 141 13.92 -10.43 3.83
C LYS A 141 13.59 -9.05 4.42
N GLY A 142 14.11 -7.98 3.82
CA GLY A 142 13.80 -6.61 4.22
C GLY A 142 12.30 -6.29 4.06
N ALA A 143 11.69 -6.68 2.94
CA ALA A 143 10.26 -6.50 2.68
C ALA A 143 9.39 -7.25 3.68
N VAL A 144 9.71 -8.53 3.95
CA VAL A 144 9.04 -9.33 5.00
C VAL A 144 9.07 -8.62 6.35
N SER A 145 10.24 -8.12 6.77
CA SER A 145 10.41 -7.41 8.04
C SER A 145 9.58 -6.12 8.07
N ALA A 146 9.59 -5.36 6.97
CA ALA A 146 8.86 -4.11 6.84
C ALA A 146 7.34 -4.31 6.93
N TYR A 147 6.79 -5.27 6.17
CA TYR A 147 5.36 -5.58 6.25
C TYR A 147 4.97 -6.13 7.62
N LEU A 148 5.79 -6.99 8.23
CA LEU A 148 5.51 -7.53 9.56
C LEU A 148 5.40 -6.41 10.60
N GLY A 149 6.30 -5.43 10.55
CA GLY A 149 6.26 -4.26 11.42
C GLY A 149 5.10 -3.30 11.13
N ALA A 150 4.66 -3.22 9.87
CA ALA A 150 3.58 -2.33 9.43
C ALA A 150 2.17 -2.85 9.79
N ILE A 151 1.93 -4.16 9.67
CA ILE A 151 0.62 -4.79 9.93
C ILE A 151 -0.04 -4.35 11.25
N PRO A 152 0.63 -4.37 12.42
CA PRO A 152 -0.02 -4.02 13.68
C PRO A 152 -0.39 -2.53 13.81
N VAL A 153 0.29 -1.65 13.07
CA VAL A 153 0.12 -0.18 13.18
C VAL A 153 -0.92 0.39 12.22
N PHE A 154 -1.46 -0.40 11.29
CA PHE A 154 -2.60 0.03 10.47
C PHE A 154 -3.83 0.33 11.33
N GLY A 155 -4.45 1.49 11.11
CA GLY A 155 -5.77 1.82 11.65
C GLY A 155 -6.85 0.96 10.99
N ASN A 156 -6.80 0.79 9.68
CA ASN A 156 -7.73 -0.01 8.90
C ASN A 156 -7.31 -1.50 8.83
N ARG A 157 -8.20 -2.40 9.29
CA ARG A 157 -7.93 -3.84 9.35
C ARG A 157 -7.95 -4.52 7.98
N ASP A 158 -8.67 -3.98 7.01
CA ASP A 158 -8.64 -4.51 5.64
C ASP A 158 -7.30 -4.20 4.97
N LEU A 159 -6.71 -3.03 5.25
CA LEU A 159 -5.34 -2.70 4.83
C LEU A 159 -4.33 -3.62 5.50
N ALA A 160 -4.47 -3.85 6.81
CA ALA A 160 -3.62 -4.79 7.54
C ALA A 160 -3.69 -6.22 6.95
N LYS A 161 -4.88 -6.67 6.56
CA LYS A 161 -5.07 -7.96 5.90
C LYS A 161 -4.43 -8.02 4.51
N ALA A 162 -4.56 -6.96 3.71
CA ALA A 162 -3.91 -6.87 2.41
C ALA A 162 -2.37 -6.89 2.55
N ALA A 163 -1.83 -6.11 3.49
CA ALA A 163 -0.41 -6.12 3.83
C ALA A 163 0.08 -7.50 4.30
N GLY A 164 -0.73 -8.23 5.07
CA GLY A 164 -0.43 -9.61 5.46
C GLY A 164 -0.40 -10.59 4.28
N SER A 165 -1.21 -10.35 3.24
CA SER A 165 -1.16 -11.14 2.01
C SER A 165 0.14 -10.89 1.25
N ILE A 166 0.57 -9.63 1.14
CA ILE A 166 1.84 -9.27 0.48
C ILE A 166 3.02 -9.87 1.26
N LEU A 167 3.06 -9.72 2.59
CA LEU A 167 4.07 -10.35 3.45
C LEU A 167 4.25 -11.84 3.16
N GLY A 168 3.13 -12.56 3.00
CA GLY A 168 3.16 -13.99 2.69
C GLY A 168 3.85 -14.29 1.36
N ASP A 169 3.61 -13.45 0.34
CA ASP A 169 4.26 -13.56 -0.97
C ASP A 169 5.77 -13.24 -0.89
N GLU A 170 6.15 -12.14 -0.25
CA GLU A 170 7.56 -11.78 -0.08
C GLU A 170 8.35 -12.86 0.68
N ALA A 171 7.72 -13.51 1.66
CA ALA A 171 8.32 -14.65 2.36
C ALA A 171 8.53 -15.87 1.45
N MET A 172 7.62 -16.11 0.50
CA MET A 172 7.80 -17.17 -0.50
C MET A 172 8.91 -16.83 -1.49
N HIS A 173 9.00 -15.59 -1.98
CA HIS A 173 10.12 -15.16 -2.83
C HIS A 173 11.44 -15.36 -2.12
N TRP A 174 11.53 -14.91 -0.86
CA TRP A 174 12.72 -15.09 -0.05
C TRP A 174 13.13 -16.56 0.07
N ALA A 175 12.19 -17.44 0.41
CA ALA A 175 12.46 -18.86 0.56
C ALA A 175 12.95 -19.50 -0.76
N ILE A 176 12.33 -19.15 -1.88
CA ILE A 176 12.73 -19.64 -3.21
C ILE A 176 14.13 -19.16 -3.60
N LEU A 177 14.46 -17.89 -3.34
CA LEU A 177 15.80 -17.35 -3.64
C LEU A 177 16.88 -18.01 -2.79
N ARG A 178 16.61 -18.24 -1.50
CA ARG A 178 17.51 -19.00 -0.62
C ARG A 178 17.75 -20.41 -1.14
N ASN A 179 16.67 -21.10 -1.51
CA ASN A 179 16.77 -22.43 -2.11
C ASN A 179 17.63 -22.44 -3.38
N ALA A 180 17.45 -21.44 -4.26
CA ALA A 180 18.16 -21.33 -5.53
C ALA A 180 19.68 -21.15 -5.36
N VAL A 181 20.14 -20.61 -4.22
CA VAL A 181 21.57 -20.46 -3.91
C VAL A 181 22.13 -21.56 -2.99
N GLY A 182 21.33 -22.59 -2.69
CA GLY A 182 21.72 -23.72 -1.85
C GLY A 182 21.66 -23.46 -0.34
N ASP A 183 21.03 -22.36 0.09
CA ASP A 183 20.79 -22.08 1.51
C ASP A 183 19.54 -22.83 2.01
N VAL A 184 19.41 -22.98 3.34
CA VAL A 184 18.16 -23.45 3.97
C VAL A 184 17.02 -22.49 3.62
N PRO A 185 15.95 -22.93 2.91
CA PRO A 185 14.91 -22.04 2.39
C PRO A 185 14.08 -21.35 3.48
N VAL A 186 13.74 -22.10 4.54
CA VAL A 186 13.00 -21.60 5.71
C VAL A 186 13.93 -21.73 6.92
N PRO A 187 14.80 -20.74 7.17
CA PRO A 187 15.88 -20.85 8.16
C PRO A 187 15.41 -20.78 9.62
N GLY A 188 14.15 -20.44 9.87
CA GLY A 188 13.58 -20.35 11.21
C GLY A 188 12.05 -20.40 11.18
N ALA A 189 11.45 -20.63 12.35
CA ALA A 189 10.00 -20.71 12.50
C ALA A 189 9.31 -19.35 12.51
N PHE A 190 10.06 -18.27 12.73
CA PHE A 190 9.57 -16.90 12.80
C PHE A 190 10.38 -16.01 11.86
N VAL A 191 9.68 -15.07 11.22
CA VAL A 191 10.28 -13.97 10.49
C VAL A 191 10.38 -12.75 11.41
N SER A 192 11.39 -11.90 11.17
CA SER A 192 11.70 -10.72 11.98
C SER A 192 12.25 -9.62 11.11
#